data_AF-A0A016SRY3-F1
#
_entry.id   AF-A0A016SRY3-F1
#
_cell.length_a   1.000
_cell.length_b   1.000
_cell.length_c   1.000
_cell.angle_alpha   90.00
_cell.angle_beta   90.00
_cell.angle_gamma   90.00
#
_symmetry.space_group_name_H-M   'P 1'
#
loop_
_entity.id
_entity.type
_entity.pdbx_description
1 polymer ?
#
loop_
_entity_poly.entity_id
_entity_poly.type
_entity_poly.pdbx_seq_one_letter_code
_entity_poly.pdbx_strand_id
1 'polypeptide(L)'
;MYEKVANFDFNPDLQVFSATFVMFRRDEENAVVEMERMLNDDSFVTSRPLSSIINSSSEVYESFDDISYAKGREIIRMIRKIIGEQKFRRGINHYLKKFRLRNARGDDLWRSIDEVLEDNIRGPNGGVLGMLYFGSQWTKQMGFPHVTVECLNSTTVRIKQDRYLKGSYSSELGKYSFPSYGYKWDVPLFYQLGKDEFGLKWLRREGPLYINIEHGKGPIVVNVGRRGYFRQNYDARCWENMIKQFKEDHKIYDALTRFGVISDAFAAAEIGRLDYETVFQLLTYLKKEEDRLVWHTVSRKFKDIVQFYGNELDLEVIKPRLRKILLGRYEKTYKSMDPASSATKNMSRKSINMSGTVEYSTKALSERSERFKISASTSNDIPAIDYWEKRRVGTDWARIRLLFPL
;
A
#
# COMPACT_ATOMS: atom_id res chain seq x y z
N MET A 1 -20.58 -36.44 31.07
CA MET A 1 -19.93 -36.58 29.74
C MET A 1 -18.76 -35.61 29.67
N TYR A 2 -17.77 -35.88 30.51
CA TYR A 2 -16.43 -35.31 30.46
C TYR A 2 -15.56 -36.21 29.58
N GLU A 3 -14.46 -35.65 29.06
CA GLU A 3 -13.35 -36.30 28.35
C GLU A 3 -13.58 -36.73 26.88
N LYS A 4 -12.94 -35.99 25.97
CA LYS A 4 -11.90 -36.50 25.03
C LYS A 4 -11.65 -35.47 23.92
N VAL A 5 -10.76 -34.50 24.16
CA VAL A 5 -9.86 -33.95 23.13
C VAL A 5 -8.62 -33.40 23.85
N ALA A 6 -7.66 -34.26 24.16
CA ALA A 6 -6.30 -33.88 24.51
C ALA A 6 -5.34 -34.80 23.74
N ASN A 7 -4.22 -34.24 23.31
CA ASN A 7 -3.12 -34.81 22.53
C ASN A 7 -3.21 -34.59 21.01
N PHE A 8 -2.84 -33.37 20.61
CA PHE A 8 -2.07 -33.18 19.38
C PHE A 8 -0.64 -32.85 19.78
N ASP A 9 0.24 -33.84 19.69
CA ASP A 9 1.68 -33.63 19.80
C ASP A 9 2.16 -32.82 18.57
N PHE A 10 2.76 -31.67 18.83
CA PHE A 10 3.38 -30.84 17.79
C PHE A 10 4.76 -31.44 17.44
N ASN A 11 4.86 -32.05 16.26
CA ASN A 11 6.13 -32.38 15.64
C ASN A 11 6.75 -31.10 15.01
N PRO A 12 7.96 -30.65 15.41
CA PRO A 12 8.53 -29.39 14.97
C PRO A 12 9.39 -29.55 13.70
N ASP A 13 8.76 -29.82 12.56
CA ASP A 13 9.47 -29.88 11.28
C ASP A 13 9.41 -28.53 10.53
N LEU A 14 10.59 -28.00 10.20
CA LEU A 14 10.94 -26.70 9.60
C LEU A 14 10.18 -26.28 8.31
N GLN A 15 9.37 -27.14 7.70
CA GLN A 15 8.62 -26.80 6.48
C GLN A 15 7.34 -26.00 6.74
N VAL A 16 6.69 -26.21 7.89
CA VAL A 16 5.48 -25.45 8.26
C VAL A 16 5.83 -23.99 8.51
N PHE A 17 6.98 -23.70 9.13
CA PHE A 17 7.45 -22.34 9.36
C PHE A 17 7.69 -21.57 8.05
N SER A 18 8.22 -22.22 7.01
CA SER A 18 8.43 -21.60 5.69
C SER A 18 7.11 -21.29 4.99
N ALA A 19 6.16 -22.22 4.96
CA ALA A 19 4.86 -22.02 4.32
C ALA A 19 4.01 -20.96 5.06
N THR A 20 4.01 -21.00 6.39
CA THR A 20 3.34 -20.01 7.24
C THR A 20 3.98 -18.63 7.07
N PHE A 21 5.31 -18.52 7.01
CA PHE A 21 6.01 -17.25 6.77
C PHE A 21 5.75 -16.68 5.37
N VAL A 22 5.69 -17.53 4.34
CA VAL A 22 5.32 -17.13 2.97
C VAL A 22 3.87 -16.66 2.88
N MET A 23 2.95 -17.30 3.61
CA MET A 23 1.55 -16.86 3.70
C MET A 23 1.43 -15.52 4.44
N PHE A 24 2.07 -15.37 5.60
CA PHE A 24 2.08 -14.11 6.35
C PHE A 24 2.71 -12.94 5.58
N ARG A 25 3.84 -13.17 4.90
CA ARG A 25 4.48 -12.15 4.05
C ARG A 25 3.55 -11.72 2.91
N ARG A 26 2.83 -12.68 2.33
CA ARG A 26 1.87 -12.43 1.24
C ARG A 26 0.64 -11.68 1.72
N ASP A 27 0.22 -11.87 2.97
CA ASP A 27 -0.86 -11.09 3.58
C ASP A 27 -0.44 -9.63 3.81
N GLU A 28 0.81 -9.37 4.23
CA GLU A 28 1.31 -8.00 4.37
C GLU A 28 1.43 -7.27 3.01
N GLU A 29 1.91 -7.94 1.96
CA GLU A 29 1.95 -7.36 0.60
C GLU A 29 0.54 -7.03 0.08
N ASN A 30 -0.43 -7.92 0.27
CA ASN A 30 -1.81 -7.70 -0.17
C ASN A 30 -2.47 -6.55 0.61
N ALA A 31 -2.26 -6.51 1.94
CA ALA A 31 -2.78 -5.45 2.79
C ALA A 31 -2.28 -4.06 2.34
N VAL A 32 -1.00 -3.95 1.97
CA VAL A 32 -0.42 -2.70 1.48
C VAL A 32 -0.93 -2.32 0.08
N VAL A 33 -1.17 -3.28 -0.82
CA VAL A 33 -1.79 -3.00 -2.13
C VAL A 33 -3.22 -2.47 -1.97
N GLU A 34 -3.97 -3.00 -1.01
CA GLU A 34 -5.33 -2.56 -0.71
C GLU A 34 -5.34 -1.22 0.03
N MET A 35 -4.36 -0.98 0.92
CA MET A 35 -4.14 0.35 1.50
C MET A 35 -4.01 1.42 0.42
N GLU A 36 -3.30 1.16 -0.69
CA GLU A 36 -3.16 2.17 -1.74
C GLU A 36 -4.47 2.57 -2.41
N ARG A 37 -5.38 1.62 -2.62
CA ARG A 37 -6.73 1.91 -3.12
C ARG A 37 -7.50 2.74 -2.10
N MET A 38 -7.43 2.33 -0.84
CA MET A 38 -8.11 3.02 0.25
C MET A 38 -7.59 4.46 0.45
N LEU A 39 -6.27 4.69 0.38
CA LEU A 39 -5.69 6.04 0.40
C LEU A 39 -6.11 6.87 -0.81
N ASN A 40 -6.43 6.25 -1.95
CA ASN A 40 -6.99 6.97 -3.09
C ASN A 40 -8.43 7.41 -2.78
N ASP A 41 -9.25 6.53 -2.25
CA ASP A 41 -10.68 6.80 -2.04
C ASP A 41 -10.91 7.78 -0.87
N ASP A 42 -10.05 7.73 0.16
CA ASP A 42 -10.08 8.68 1.29
C ASP A 42 -9.45 10.05 0.96
N SER A 43 -8.96 10.25 -0.27
CA SER A 43 -8.32 11.51 -0.68
C SER A 43 -9.26 12.56 -1.24
N PHE A 44 -10.56 12.29 -1.30
CA PHE A 44 -11.58 13.21 -1.83
C PHE A 44 -12.38 13.90 -0.72
N VAL A 45 -12.96 15.07 -1.03
CA VAL A 45 -13.89 15.80 -0.13
C VAL A 45 -15.20 15.05 0.11
N THR A 46 -15.50 14.07 -0.74
CA THR A 46 -16.66 13.18 -0.63
C THR A 46 -16.42 11.99 0.30
N SER A 47 -15.22 11.86 0.89
CA SER A 47 -14.94 10.84 1.90
C SER A 47 -15.79 11.07 3.17
N ARG A 48 -15.66 10.16 4.15
CA ARG A 48 -16.31 10.26 5.45
C ARG A 48 -15.42 9.75 6.58
N PRO A 49 -15.64 10.21 7.84
CA PRO A 49 -15.00 9.61 9.00
C PRO A 49 -15.36 8.13 9.14
N LEU A 50 -14.46 7.35 9.73
CA LEU A 50 -14.74 5.95 10.07
C LEU A 50 -15.88 5.84 11.09
N SER A 51 -15.91 6.76 12.05
CA SER A 51 -16.98 6.89 13.04
C SER A 51 -17.80 8.14 12.71
N SER A 52 -19.01 7.92 12.20
CA SER A 52 -19.99 8.97 11.91
C SER A 52 -21.34 8.63 12.51
N ILE A 53 -22.16 9.65 12.73
CA ILE A 53 -23.57 9.47 13.10
C ILE A 53 -24.32 9.01 11.86
N ILE A 54 -25.16 7.99 12.02
CA ILE A 54 -26.03 7.43 10.97
C ILE A 54 -27.47 7.75 11.36
N ASN A 55 -28.18 8.49 10.52
CA ASN A 55 -29.53 8.98 10.79
C ASN A 55 -30.61 8.31 9.92
N SER A 56 -30.24 7.57 8.88
CA SER A 56 -31.18 6.90 7.98
C SER A 56 -30.76 5.46 7.64
N SER A 57 -31.71 4.65 7.19
CA SER A 57 -31.44 3.29 6.72
C SER A 57 -30.51 3.26 5.51
N SER A 58 -30.63 4.23 4.60
CA SER A 58 -29.73 4.36 3.44
C SER A 58 -28.29 4.61 3.88
N GLU A 59 -28.07 5.47 4.87
CA GLU A 59 -26.75 5.73 5.45
C GLU A 59 -26.15 4.49 6.13
N VAL A 60 -26.97 3.56 6.63
CA VAL A 60 -26.50 2.25 7.11
C VAL A 60 -25.88 1.46 5.97
N TYR A 61 -26.55 1.34 4.82
CA TYR A 61 -26.02 0.63 3.67
C TYR A 61 -24.75 1.28 3.11
N GLU A 62 -24.72 2.61 3.04
CA GLU A 62 -23.54 3.38 2.64
C GLU A 62 -22.36 3.19 3.60
N SER A 63 -22.61 2.90 4.87
CA SER A 63 -21.54 2.62 5.83
C SER A 63 -20.81 1.29 5.56
N PHE A 64 -21.35 0.39 4.73
CA PHE A 64 -20.68 -0.83 4.29
C PHE A 64 -19.79 -0.59 3.06
N ASP A 65 -18.83 0.33 3.19
CA ASP A 65 -17.90 0.74 2.14
C ASP A 65 -16.43 0.40 2.50
N ASP A 66 -15.53 0.72 1.58
CA ASP A 66 -14.09 0.52 1.78
C ASP A 66 -13.53 1.35 2.96
N ILE A 67 -14.15 2.48 3.33
CA ILE A 67 -13.76 3.24 4.52
C ILE A 67 -13.91 2.36 5.78
N SER A 68 -15.07 1.75 5.98
CA SER A 68 -15.31 0.91 7.17
C SER A 68 -14.37 -0.29 7.23
N TYR A 69 -14.15 -0.97 6.11
CA TYR A 69 -13.35 -2.20 6.07
C TYR A 69 -11.85 -1.91 5.97
N ALA A 70 -11.41 -1.23 4.92
CA ALA A 70 -9.99 -1.07 4.61
C ALA A 70 -9.33 -0.02 5.51
N LYS A 71 -9.89 1.19 5.66
CA LYS A 71 -9.29 2.20 6.57
C LYS A 71 -9.33 1.74 8.02
N GLY A 72 -10.42 1.10 8.45
CA GLY A 72 -10.53 0.49 9.78
C GLY A 72 -9.42 -0.52 10.05
N ARG A 73 -9.19 -1.45 9.11
CA ARG A 73 -8.09 -2.42 9.18
C ARG A 73 -6.73 -1.75 9.24
N GLU A 74 -6.46 -0.74 8.42
CA GLU A 74 -5.14 -0.10 8.39
C GLU A 74 -4.85 0.70 9.66
N ILE A 75 -5.85 1.37 10.25
CA ILE A 75 -5.70 2.02 11.56
C ILE A 75 -5.37 0.97 12.64
N ILE A 76 -6.09 -0.15 12.66
CA ILE A 76 -5.81 -1.26 13.58
C ILE A 76 -4.40 -1.82 13.37
N ARG A 77 -3.97 -2.01 12.11
CA ARG A 77 -2.63 -2.49 11.78
C ARG A 77 -1.55 -1.52 12.25
N MET A 78 -1.74 -0.22 12.01
CA MET A 78 -0.83 0.82 12.48
C MET A 78 -0.72 0.82 14.00
N ILE A 79 -1.83 0.76 14.73
CA ILE A 79 -1.86 0.64 16.20
C ILE A 79 -1.08 -0.59 16.66
N ARG A 80 -1.33 -1.75 16.06
CA ARG A 80 -0.63 -3.00 16.36
C ARG A 80 0.89 -2.87 16.15
N LYS A 81 1.34 -2.13 15.14
CA LYS A 81 2.78 -1.86 14.90
C LYS A 81 3.37 -0.86 15.93
N ILE A 82 2.56 0.05 16.50
CA ILE A 82 3.00 0.98 17.55
C ILE A 82 3.12 0.26 18.89
N ILE A 83 2.08 -0.47 19.31
CA ILE A 83 2.03 -1.03 20.66
C ILE A 83 2.61 -2.45 20.77
N GLY A 84 2.81 -3.12 19.64
CA GLY A 84 3.32 -4.49 19.56
C GLY A 84 2.22 -5.54 19.70
N GLU A 85 2.47 -6.71 19.08
CA GLU A 85 1.49 -7.80 18.93
C GLU A 85 0.91 -8.30 20.26
N GLN A 86 1.77 -8.52 21.26
CA GLN A 86 1.35 -9.10 22.53
C GLN A 86 0.41 -8.17 23.31
N LYS A 87 0.73 -6.87 23.37
CA LYS A 87 -0.08 -5.86 24.06
C LYS A 87 -1.37 -5.60 23.30
N PHE A 88 -1.31 -5.53 21.97
CA PHE A 88 -2.49 -5.45 21.13
C PHE A 88 -3.46 -6.62 21.39
N ARG A 89 -2.96 -7.87 21.35
CA ARG A 89 -3.79 -9.05 21.63
C ARG A 89 -4.38 -9.05 23.04
N ARG A 90 -3.63 -8.61 24.05
CA ARG A 90 -4.14 -8.42 25.41
C ARG A 90 -5.29 -7.41 25.44
N GLY A 91 -5.14 -6.26 24.79
CA GLY A 91 -6.18 -5.23 24.66
C GLY A 91 -7.45 -5.75 24.00
N ILE A 92 -7.33 -6.47 22.89
CA ILE A 92 -8.48 -7.08 22.20
C ILE A 92 -9.16 -8.14 23.08
N ASN A 93 -8.38 -9.01 23.74
CA ASN A 93 -8.94 -10.01 24.66
C ASN A 93 -9.69 -9.37 25.82
N HIS A 94 -9.15 -8.29 26.38
CA HIS A 94 -9.81 -7.54 27.46
C HIS A 94 -11.12 -6.91 26.97
N TYR A 95 -11.09 -6.22 25.83
CA TYR A 95 -12.28 -5.66 25.17
C TYR A 95 -13.37 -6.72 24.95
N LEU A 96 -13.04 -7.85 24.33
CA LEU A 96 -14.00 -8.92 24.03
C LEU A 96 -14.61 -9.54 25.30
N LYS A 97 -13.82 -9.69 26.37
CA LYS A 97 -14.33 -10.18 27.66
C LYS A 97 -15.26 -9.17 28.33
N LYS A 98 -14.88 -7.88 28.32
CA LYS A 98 -15.62 -6.79 28.95
C LYS A 98 -17.00 -6.56 28.30
N PHE A 99 -17.07 -6.67 26.97
CA PHE A 99 -18.30 -6.46 26.20
C PHE A 99 -18.97 -7.76 25.76
N ARG A 100 -18.61 -8.89 26.35
CA ARG A 100 -19.19 -10.20 26.03
C ARG A 100 -20.72 -10.17 26.19
N LEU A 101 -21.44 -10.55 25.14
CA LEU A 101 -22.92 -10.56 25.06
C LEU A 101 -23.57 -9.18 25.27
N ARG A 102 -22.84 -8.10 24.99
CA ARG A 102 -23.32 -6.70 25.06
C ARG A 102 -22.85 -5.91 23.85
N ASN A 103 -23.35 -4.68 23.71
CA ASN A 103 -22.93 -3.75 22.66
C ASN A 103 -21.76 -2.88 23.12
N ALA A 104 -21.00 -2.35 22.17
CA ALA A 104 -19.90 -1.43 22.40
C ALA A 104 -19.93 -0.29 21.37
N ARG A 105 -19.33 0.85 21.72
CA ARG A 105 -19.07 1.99 20.83
C ARG A 105 -17.59 2.03 20.43
N GLY A 106 -17.25 2.80 19.39
CA GLY A 106 -15.86 2.92 18.92
C GLY A 106 -14.87 3.32 20.02
N ASP A 107 -15.27 4.23 20.91
CA ASP A 107 -14.44 4.70 22.03
C ASP A 107 -14.19 3.62 23.10
N ASP A 108 -15.03 2.58 23.15
CA ASP A 108 -14.89 1.49 24.13
C ASP A 108 -13.74 0.55 23.81
N LEU A 109 -13.44 0.37 22.52
CA LEU A 109 -12.26 -0.37 22.07
C LEU A 109 -10.99 0.32 22.57
N TRP A 110 -10.88 1.63 22.31
CA TRP A 110 -9.68 2.38 22.68
C TRP A 110 -9.47 2.45 24.19
N ARG A 111 -10.53 2.67 24.96
CA ARG A 111 -10.48 2.62 26.43
C ARG A 111 -10.06 1.25 26.96
N SER A 112 -10.53 0.17 26.33
CA SER A 112 -10.15 -1.19 26.74
C SER A 112 -8.68 -1.49 26.46
N ILE A 113 -8.09 -0.90 25.42
CA ILE A 113 -6.65 -1.02 25.19
C ILE A 113 -5.88 -0.21 26.24
N ASP A 114 -6.29 1.04 26.50
CA ASP A 114 -5.66 1.90 27.53
C ASP A 114 -5.65 1.24 28.92
N GLU A 115 -6.73 0.57 29.32
CA GLU A 115 -6.85 -0.12 30.62
C GLU A 115 -5.82 -1.23 30.85
N VAL A 116 -5.25 -1.80 29.79
CA VAL A 116 -4.28 -2.90 29.88
C VAL A 116 -2.93 -2.55 29.25
N LEU A 117 -2.78 -1.31 28.76
CA LEU A 117 -1.54 -0.80 28.22
C LEU A 117 -0.63 -0.44 29.39
N GLU A 118 0.58 -0.99 29.39
CA GLU A 118 1.58 -0.66 30.39
C GLU A 118 2.19 0.73 30.11
N ASP A 119 2.70 1.40 31.15
CA ASP A 119 3.29 2.76 31.10
C ASP A 119 4.61 2.85 30.29
N ASN A 120 4.98 1.81 29.55
CA ASN A 120 6.22 1.74 28.80
C ASN A 120 6.10 2.27 27.36
N ILE A 121 4.90 2.52 26.84
CA ILE A 121 4.72 3.04 25.48
C ILE A 121 4.57 4.55 25.51
N ARG A 122 5.58 5.23 24.99
CA ARG A 122 5.63 6.70 24.93
C ARG A 122 4.77 7.22 23.78
N GLY A 123 3.80 8.06 24.10
CA GLY A 123 2.95 8.77 23.15
C GLY A 123 3.57 10.08 22.65
N PRO A 124 2.80 10.85 21.85
CA PRO A 124 3.27 12.09 21.21
C PRO A 124 3.80 13.16 22.17
N ASN A 125 3.29 13.18 23.41
CA ASN A 125 3.68 14.17 24.42
C ASN A 125 4.81 13.68 25.34
N GLY A 126 5.44 12.54 25.03
CA GLY A 126 6.47 11.92 25.89
C GLY A 126 5.91 11.21 27.15
N GLY A 127 4.62 11.36 27.44
CA GLY A 127 3.90 10.56 28.44
C GLY A 127 3.47 9.19 27.90
N VAL A 128 2.64 8.47 28.65
CA VAL A 128 2.02 7.22 28.20
C VAL A 128 1.12 7.48 26.99
N LEU A 129 1.14 6.58 26.01
CA LEU A 129 0.28 6.68 24.83
C LEU A 129 -1.20 6.50 25.23
N GLY A 130 -1.99 7.56 25.11
CA GLY A 130 -3.44 7.49 25.25
C GLY A 130 -4.13 7.05 23.96
N MET A 131 -4.56 5.79 23.91
CA MET A 131 -5.23 5.16 22.77
C MET A 131 -6.57 5.78 22.45
N LEU A 132 -7.35 6.21 23.43
CA LEU A 132 -8.61 6.90 23.17
C LEU A 132 -8.40 8.19 22.38
N TYR A 133 -7.44 9.01 22.82
CA TYR A 133 -7.11 10.27 22.14
C TYR A 133 -6.50 10.00 20.76
N PHE A 134 -5.50 9.11 20.68
CA PHE A 134 -4.85 8.74 19.43
C PHE A 134 -5.85 8.15 18.43
N GLY A 135 -6.56 7.08 18.79
CA GLY A 135 -7.53 6.40 17.93
C GLY A 135 -8.65 7.32 17.46
N SER A 136 -9.15 8.22 18.32
CA SER A 136 -10.19 9.19 17.95
C SER A 136 -9.77 10.12 16.82
N GLN A 137 -8.49 10.53 16.75
CA GLN A 137 -8.00 11.36 15.65
C GLN A 137 -8.06 10.66 14.29
N TRP A 138 -7.90 9.34 14.27
CA TRP A 138 -7.90 8.55 13.05
C TRP A 138 -9.31 8.08 12.64
N THR A 139 -10.25 8.03 13.59
CA THR A 139 -11.61 7.54 13.32
C THR A 139 -12.68 8.62 13.22
N LYS A 140 -12.55 9.76 13.92
CA LYS A 140 -13.58 10.81 14.00
C LYS A 140 -13.43 11.93 12.96
N GLN A 141 -12.44 11.84 12.07
CA GLN A 141 -12.29 12.71 10.91
C GLN A 141 -11.94 11.88 9.67
N MET A 142 -12.35 12.37 8.51
CA MET A 142 -12.02 11.76 7.22
C MET A 142 -10.62 12.16 6.74
N GLY A 143 -10.14 11.49 5.69
CA GLY A 143 -8.83 11.74 5.13
C GLY A 143 -7.70 11.23 6.01
N PHE A 144 -6.49 11.61 5.60
CA PHE A 144 -5.24 11.20 6.21
C PHE A 144 -4.15 12.24 5.92
N PRO A 145 -3.01 12.22 6.65
CA PRO A 145 -1.97 13.21 6.48
C PRO A 145 -1.13 12.98 5.22
N HIS A 146 -0.73 14.08 4.61
CA HIS A 146 0.40 14.21 3.71
C HIS A 146 1.60 14.76 4.49
N VAL A 147 2.58 13.90 4.75
CA VAL A 147 3.80 14.24 5.48
C VAL A 147 4.85 14.74 4.51
N THR A 148 5.37 15.95 4.72
CA THR A 148 6.44 16.53 3.90
C THR A 148 7.73 16.63 4.71
N VAL A 149 8.81 16.07 4.18
CA VAL A 149 10.17 16.10 4.75
C VAL A 149 11.02 17.11 3.98
N GLU A 150 11.61 18.07 4.68
CA GLU A 150 12.42 19.14 4.10
C GLU A 150 13.84 19.08 4.64
N CYS A 151 14.82 18.94 3.75
CA CYS A 151 16.24 18.90 4.06
C CYS A 151 16.79 20.32 4.23
N LEU A 152 16.61 20.90 5.43
CA LEU A 152 17.06 22.26 5.75
C LEU A 152 18.57 22.44 5.54
N ASN A 153 19.36 21.44 5.93
CA ASN A 153 20.79 21.40 5.71
C ASN A 153 21.27 19.92 5.61
N SER A 154 22.59 19.68 5.66
CA SER A 154 23.14 18.32 5.57
C SER A 154 22.86 17.44 6.78
N THR A 155 22.46 18.03 7.90
CA THR A 155 22.27 17.32 9.19
C THR A 155 20.90 17.50 9.80
N THR A 156 20.03 18.33 9.25
CA THR A 156 18.76 18.67 9.87
C THR A 156 17.64 18.59 8.85
N VAL A 157 16.62 17.81 9.20
CA VAL A 157 15.36 17.77 8.44
C VAL A 157 14.22 18.33 9.27
N ARG A 158 13.33 19.06 8.60
CA ARG A 158 12.05 19.53 9.13
C ARG A 158 10.94 18.70 8.52
N ILE A 159 10.07 18.15 9.36
CA ILE A 159 8.95 17.31 8.93
C ILE A 159 7.66 18.00 9.35
N LYS A 160 6.76 18.19 8.40
CA LYS A 160 5.44 18.83 8.61
C LYS A 160 4.34 17.97 8.01
N GLN A 161 3.10 18.25 8.38
CA GLN A 161 1.92 17.59 7.82
C GLN A 161 0.89 18.61 7.35
N ASP A 162 0.16 18.22 6.32
CA ASP A 162 -1.12 18.79 5.91
C ASP A 162 -2.07 17.62 5.56
N ARG A 163 -3.35 17.86 5.26
CA ARG A 163 -4.23 16.81 4.72
C ARG A 163 -3.84 16.48 3.28
N TYR A 164 -3.75 15.19 2.95
CA TYR A 164 -3.69 14.77 1.54
C TYR A 164 -5.08 14.92 0.92
N LEU A 165 -5.20 15.69 -0.16
CA LEU A 165 -6.48 15.94 -0.83
C LEU A 165 -6.28 16.03 -2.35
N LYS A 166 -7.06 15.26 -3.10
CA LYS A 166 -7.19 15.39 -4.55
C LYS A 166 -8.33 16.36 -4.88
N GLY A 167 -8.14 17.17 -5.92
CA GLY A 167 -9.16 18.13 -6.35
C GLY A 167 -9.45 19.19 -5.28
N SER A 168 -8.41 19.84 -4.75
CA SER A 168 -8.50 20.85 -3.68
C SER A 168 -9.33 22.10 -3.99
N TYR A 169 -9.93 22.17 -5.18
CA TYR A 169 -10.85 23.23 -5.61
C TYR A 169 -12.30 22.97 -5.17
N SER A 170 -12.62 21.74 -4.74
CA SER A 170 -13.95 21.39 -4.24
C SER A 170 -14.09 21.75 -2.76
N SER A 171 -15.26 22.25 -2.38
CA SER A 171 -15.59 22.53 -0.98
C SER A 171 -16.04 21.27 -0.27
N GLU A 172 -15.70 21.17 1.03
CA GLU A 172 -16.21 20.11 1.90
C GLU A 172 -17.74 20.19 2.03
N LEU A 173 -18.38 19.04 2.20
CA LEU A 173 -19.78 19.00 2.58
C LEU A 173 -19.97 19.71 3.93
N GLY A 174 -21.06 20.48 4.07
CA GLY A 174 -21.30 21.31 5.27
C GLY A 174 -21.20 20.56 6.61
N LYS A 175 -21.63 19.29 6.64
CA LYS A 175 -21.53 18.43 7.84
C LYS A 175 -20.10 18.09 8.28
N TYR A 176 -19.10 18.34 7.42
CA TYR A 176 -17.69 18.08 7.68
C TYR A 176 -16.80 19.33 7.63
N SER A 177 -17.38 20.52 7.47
CA SER A 177 -16.63 21.78 7.41
C SER A 177 -15.88 22.11 8.70
N PHE A 178 -16.23 21.48 9.83
CA PHE A 178 -15.59 21.67 11.14
C PHE A 178 -15.06 20.33 11.70
N PRO A 179 -13.89 19.85 11.22
CA PRO A 179 -13.32 18.60 11.70
C PRO A 179 -12.85 18.71 13.15
N SER A 180 -13.16 17.70 13.97
CA SER A 180 -12.85 17.64 15.41
C SER A 180 -11.37 17.90 15.76
N TYR A 181 -10.46 17.63 14.82
CA TYR A 181 -9.02 17.78 15.02
C TYR A 181 -8.34 18.67 13.97
N GLY A 182 -9.10 19.43 13.18
CA GLY A 182 -8.53 20.35 12.19
C GLY A 182 -7.85 19.67 10.99
N TYR A 183 -8.19 18.41 10.69
CA TYR A 183 -7.49 17.56 9.73
C TYR A 183 -5.97 17.48 9.98
N LYS A 184 -5.62 17.33 11.26
CA LYS A 184 -4.26 17.04 11.71
C LYS A 184 -4.28 15.82 12.62
N TRP A 185 -3.22 15.03 12.58
CA TRP A 185 -3.05 13.79 13.34
C TRP A 185 -1.74 13.79 14.10
N ASP A 186 -1.66 13.12 15.24
CA ASP A 186 -0.37 12.75 15.80
C ASP A 186 0.14 11.55 15.00
N VAL A 187 1.11 11.77 14.12
CA VAL A 187 1.54 10.76 13.15
C VAL A 187 2.69 9.93 13.73
N PRO A 188 2.54 8.59 13.82
CA PRO A 188 3.63 7.70 14.16
C PRO A 188 4.60 7.59 12.96
N LEU A 189 5.70 8.33 13.03
CA LEU A 189 6.74 8.35 12.01
C LEU A 189 7.72 7.19 12.22
N PHE A 190 7.46 6.09 11.53
CA PHE A 190 8.44 5.02 11.35
C PHE A 190 9.48 5.45 10.33
N TYR A 191 10.73 5.64 10.71
CA TYR A 191 11.79 6.16 9.84
C TYR A 191 13.04 5.29 9.84
N GLN A 192 13.85 5.44 8.80
CA GLN A 192 15.15 4.81 8.62
C GLN A 192 16.11 5.85 8.03
N LEU A 193 17.36 5.87 8.50
CA LEU A 193 18.43 6.71 7.99
C LEU A 193 19.41 5.83 7.22
N GLY A 194 19.33 5.84 5.88
CA GLY A 194 20.17 4.98 5.03
C GLY A 194 20.18 3.51 5.46
N LYS A 195 21.35 2.98 5.83
CA LYS A 195 21.52 1.57 6.29
C LYS A 195 21.29 1.41 7.80
N ASP A 196 21.15 2.50 8.54
CA ASP A 196 21.12 2.52 10.00
C ASP A 196 19.71 2.32 10.56
N GLU A 197 19.60 2.41 11.89
CA GLU A 197 18.47 2.01 12.71
C GLU A 197 17.10 2.52 12.23
N PHE A 198 16.16 1.57 12.32
CA PHE A 198 14.73 1.78 12.25
C PHE A 198 14.23 2.42 13.57
N GLY A 199 13.60 3.58 13.49
CA GLY A 199 13.08 4.31 14.65
C GLY A 199 11.61 4.68 14.54
N LEU A 200 11.00 5.01 15.68
CA LEU A 200 9.68 5.63 15.77
C LEU A 200 9.79 6.99 16.46
N LYS A 201 9.29 8.04 15.79
CA LYS A 201 9.09 9.38 16.37
C LYS A 201 7.63 9.79 16.17
N TRP A 202 7.21 10.80 16.91
CA TRP A 202 5.88 11.37 16.78
C TRP A 202 5.97 12.73 16.09
N LEU A 203 5.31 12.86 14.93
CA LEU A 203 4.99 14.16 14.37
C LEU A 203 3.68 14.62 15.01
N ARG A 204 3.79 15.56 15.94
CA ARG A 204 2.63 16.09 16.65
C ARG A 204 1.72 16.85 15.69
N ARG A 205 0.43 16.92 16.05
CA ARG A 205 -0.54 17.81 15.38
C ARG A 205 -0.08 19.27 15.39
N GLU A 206 0.56 19.65 16.48
CA GLU A 206 1.02 21.00 16.76
C GLU A 206 2.48 21.14 16.32
N GLY A 207 2.66 21.66 15.11
CA GLY A 207 3.95 22.10 14.60
C GLY A 207 4.81 21.02 13.95
N PRO A 208 5.96 21.44 13.39
CA PRO A 208 6.88 20.53 12.72
C PRO A 208 7.71 19.72 13.70
N LEU A 209 8.16 18.54 13.26
CA LEU A 209 9.20 17.75 13.92
C LEU A 209 10.55 18.04 13.28
N TYR A 210 11.59 18.21 14.09
CA TYR A 210 12.96 18.31 13.61
C TYR A 210 13.74 17.04 13.97
N ILE A 211 14.45 16.47 13.00
CA ILE A 211 15.32 15.30 13.19
C ILE A 211 16.72 15.66 12.73
N ASN A 212 17.72 15.34 13.57
CA ASN A 212 19.11 15.44 13.20
C ASN A 212 19.54 14.15 12.48
N ILE A 213 20.02 14.29 11.26
CA ILE A 213 20.65 13.24 10.47
C ILE A 213 22.15 13.36 10.71
N GLU A 214 22.72 12.42 11.45
CA GLU A 214 24.18 12.38 11.63
C GLU A 214 24.88 12.27 10.27
N HIS A 215 26.03 12.93 10.15
CA HIS A 215 26.82 12.91 8.92
C HIS A 215 27.14 11.47 8.50
N GLY A 216 26.90 11.16 7.22
CA GLY A 216 27.24 9.86 6.63
C GLY A 216 26.16 8.78 6.74
N LYS A 217 25.05 9.01 7.47
CA LYS A 217 23.97 8.01 7.62
C LYS A 217 23.06 7.82 6.41
N GLY A 218 23.23 8.63 5.35
CA GLY A 218 22.40 8.55 4.14
C GLY A 218 21.06 9.27 4.26
N PRO A 219 20.19 9.18 3.24
CA PRO A 219 18.91 9.90 3.23
C PRO A 219 17.94 9.30 4.24
N ILE A 220 17.07 10.15 4.80
CA ILE A 220 15.93 9.72 5.61
C ILE A 220 14.81 9.21 4.73
N VAL A 221 14.27 8.04 5.05
CA VAL A 221 12.99 7.56 4.53
C VAL A 221 12.02 7.45 5.69
N VAL A 222 10.88 8.11 5.57
CA VAL A 222 9.75 7.96 6.50
C VAL A 222 8.80 6.86 6.02
N ASN A 223 7.83 6.50 6.86
CA ASN A 223 6.87 5.41 6.66
C ASN A 223 7.48 4.05 6.25
N VAL A 224 8.60 3.68 6.86
CA VAL A 224 9.31 2.43 6.55
C VAL A 224 8.39 1.22 6.75
N GLY A 225 8.39 0.30 5.78
CA GLY A 225 7.54 -0.89 5.75
C GLY A 225 6.06 -0.58 5.51
N ARG A 226 5.72 0.64 5.08
CA ARG A 226 4.34 1.12 4.92
C ARG A 226 3.50 0.89 6.18
N ARG A 227 4.06 1.21 7.36
CA ARG A 227 3.45 0.91 8.67
C ARG A 227 2.40 1.94 9.11
N GLY A 228 2.52 3.18 8.64
CA GLY A 228 1.58 4.26 8.93
C GLY A 228 0.58 4.50 7.80
N TYR A 229 -0.61 4.95 8.17
CA TYR A 229 -1.69 5.33 7.25
C TYR A 229 -1.55 6.80 6.81
N PHE A 230 -0.51 7.10 6.04
CA PHE A 230 -0.23 8.44 5.53
C PHE A 230 0.62 8.36 4.26
N ARG A 231 0.59 9.43 3.46
CA ARG A 231 1.48 9.59 2.30
C ARG A 231 2.66 10.50 2.64
N GLN A 232 3.80 10.24 2.04
CA GLN A 232 5.02 11.02 2.24
C GLN A 232 5.49 11.75 0.98
N ASN A 233 6.09 12.91 1.17
CA ASN A 233 6.79 13.64 0.14
C ASN A 233 8.06 14.26 0.72
N TYR A 234 8.97 14.62 -0.17
CA TYR A 234 10.27 15.18 0.15
C TYR A 234 10.47 16.47 -0.65
N ASP A 235 11.27 17.39 -0.14
CA ASP A 235 11.73 18.52 -0.95
C ASP A 235 12.75 18.07 -2.00
N ALA A 236 13.11 18.98 -2.92
CA ALA A 236 14.02 18.68 -4.03
C ALA A 236 15.36 18.08 -3.57
N ARG A 237 15.95 18.63 -2.50
CA ARG A 237 17.23 18.16 -1.95
C ARG A 237 17.11 16.76 -1.35
N CYS A 238 16.07 16.49 -0.57
CA CYS A 238 15.83 15.17 -0.02
C CYS A 238 15.55 14.15 -1.14
N TRP A 239 14.78 14.52 -2.19
CA TRP A 239 14.54 13.66 -3.35
C TRP A 239 15.83 13.33 -4.11
N GLU A 240 16.70 14.32 -4.37
CA GLU A 240 17.97 14.09 -5.05
C GLU A 240 18.84 13.05 -4.30
N ASN A 241 18.98 13.22 -2.99
CA ASN A 241 19.71 12.28 -2.14
C ASN A 241 19.08 10.88 -2.14
N MET A 242 17.75 10.81 -2.09
CA MET A 242 17.02 9.54 -2.14
C MET A 242 17.20 8.84 -3.49
N ILE A 243 17.09 9.56 -4.60
CA ILE A 243 17.28 9.01 -5.96
C ILE A 243 18.70 8.47 -6.12
N LYS A 244 19.71 9.20 -5.61
CA LYS A 244 21.10 8.72 -5.58
C LYS A 244 21.22 7.39 -4.82
N GLN A 245 20.65 7.32 -3.62
CA GLN A 245 20.66 6.10 -2.82
C GLN A 245 19.96 4.92 -3.52
N PHE A 246 18.80 5.13 -4.16
CA PHE A 246 18.09 4.08 -4.89
C PHE A 246 18.89 3.56 -6.10
N LYS A 247 19.62 4.45 -6.80
CA LYS A 247 20.49 4.09 -7.91
C LYS A 247 21.72 3.30 -7.44
N GLU A 248 22.31 3.69 -6.33
CA GLU A 248 23.49 3.03 -5.75
C GLU A 248 23.12 1.67 -5.16
N ASP A 249 22.23 1.68 -4.15
CA ASP A 249 21.80 0.52 -3.40
C ASP A 249 20.38 0.72 -2.86
N HIS A 250 19.37 0.33 -3.64
CA HIS A 250 17.97 0.35 -3.21
C HIS A 250 17.62 -0.77 -2.22
N LYS A 251 18.42 -1.84 -2.13
CA LYS A 251 18.10 -3.04 -1.33
C LYS A 251 18.26 -2.79 0.18
N ILE A 252 18.81 -1.65 0.58
CA ILE A 252 18.83 -1.19 1.98
C ILE A 252 17.42 -0.94 2.54
N TYR A 253 16.47 -0.60 1.66
CA TYR A 253 15.07 -0.43 2.01
C TYR A 253 14.33 -1.71 1.65
N ASP A 254 13.41 -2.17 2.48
CA ASP A 254 12.57 -3.33 2.14
C ASP A 254 11.63 -3.04 0.95
N ALA A 255 11.05 -4.08 0.37
CA ALA A 255 10.18 -3.95 -0.80
C ALA A 255 8.95 -3.07 -0.54
N LEU A 256 8.39 -3.13 0.69
CA LEU A 256 7.24 -2.34 1.11
C LEU A 256 7.57 -0.84 1.17
N THR A 257 8.77 -0.49 1.64
CA THR A 257 9.27 0.88 1.69
C THR A 257 9.48 1.42 0.27
N ARG A 258 10.14 0.65 -0.61
CA ARG A 258 10.35 1.05 -2.01
C ARG A 258 9.02 1.22 -2.75
N PHE A 259 8.08 0.30 -2.54
CA PHE A 259 6.70 0.40 -3.03
C PHE A 259 6.03 1.70 -2.56
N GLY A 260 6.10 2.01 -1.26
CA GLY A 260 5.50 3.20 -0.67
C GLY A 260 6.09 4.49 -1.22
N VAL A 261 7.42 4.58 -1.33
CA VAL A 261 8.13 5.73 -1.91
C VAL A 261 7.68 5.99 -3.34
N ILE A 262 7.61 4.97 -4.20
CA ILE A 262 7.15 5.14 -5.58
C ILE A 262 5.67 5.53 -5.62
N SER A 263 4.81 4.84 -4.88
CA SER A 263 3.36 5.12 -4.87
C SER A 263 3.09 6.57 -4.45
N ASP A 264 3.78 7.03 -3.42
CA ASP A 264 3.62 8.39 -2.90
C ASP A 264 4.24 9.46 -3.79
N ALA A 265 5.34 9.17 -4.50
CA ALA A 265 5.89 10.09 -5.50
C ALA A 265 4.86 10.38 -6.61
N PHE A 266 4.21 9.34 -7.12
CA PHE A 266 3.10 9.52 -8.08
C PHE A 266 1.92 10.28 -7.47
N ALA A 267 1.53 9.94 -6.24
CA ALA A 267 0.41 10.58 -5.56
C ALA A 267 0.67 12.07 -5.25
N ALA A 268 1.92 12.44 -4.93
CA ALA A 268 2.35 13.82 -4.74
C ALA A 268 2.36 14.58 -6.08
N ALA A 269 2.79 13.93 -7.16
CA ALA A 269 2.77 14.53 -8.50
C ALA A 269 1.34 14.78 -9.01
N GLU A 270 0.43 13.87 -8.73
CA GLU A 270 -0.99 14.00 -9.08
C GLU A 270 -1.66 15.24 -8.45
N ILE A 271 -1.21 15.67 -7.27
CA ILE A 271 -1.72 16.87 -6.60
C ILE A 271 -0.81 18.10 -6.77
N GLY A 272 0.14 18.05 -7.71
CA GLY A 272 1.05 19.17 -8.01
C GLY A 272 2.05 19.50 -6.90
N ARG A 273 2.35 18.55 -5.99
CA ARG A 273 3.33 18.71 -4.91
C ARG A 273 4.70 18.12 -5.25
N LEU A 274 4.85 17.51 -6.42
CA LEU A 274 6.08 16.96 -6.96
C LEU A 274 6.03 16.98 -8.48
N ASP A 275 7.13 17.32 -9.15
CA ASP A 275 7.16 17.23 -10.61
C ASP A 275 7.29 15.78 -11.07
N TYR A 276 6.52 15.40 -12.10
CA TYR A 276 6.64 14.08 -12.73
C TYR A 276 8.06 13.80 -13.22
N GLU A 277 8.85 14.83 -13.54
CA GLU A 277 10.27 14.67 -13.85
C GLU A 277 11.02 13.96 -12.70
N THR A 278 10.84 14.41 -11.46
CA THR A 278 11.46 13.79 -10.28
C THR A 278 11.01 12.34 -10.11
N VAL A 279 9.72 12.06 -10.37
CA VAL A 279 9.18 10.69 -10.35
C VAL A 279 9.90 9.83 -11.40
N PHE A 280 10.03 10.30 -12.64
CA PHE A 280 10.71 9.53 -13.69
C PHE A 280 12.21 9.39 -13.44
N GLN A 281 12.86 10.40 -12.86
CA GLN A 281 14.25 10.32 -12.41
C GLN A 281 14.43 9.25 -11.33
N LEU A 282 13.51 9.14 -10.37
CA LEU A 282 13.48 8.03 -9.41
C LEU A 282 13.40 6.70 -10.15
N LEU A 283 12.42 6.50 -11.04
CA LEU A 283 12.20 5.22 -11.73
C LEU A 283 13.39 4.73 -12.58
N THR A 284 14.40 5.55 -12.84
CA THR A 284 15.63 5.11 -13.53
C THR A 284 16.38 4.00 -12.79
N TYR A 285 16.22 3.86 -11.47
CA TYR A 285 16.85 2.78 -10.69
C TYR A 285 16.27 1.40 -11.02
N LEU A 286 15.05 1.33 -11.58
CA LEU A 286 14.30 0.09 -11.81
C LEU A 286 15.05 -0.96 -12.65
N LYS A 287 16.07 -0.55 -13.42
CA LYS A 287 16.95 -1.49 -14.14
C LYS A 287 17.58 -2.55 -13.22
N LYS A 288 17.77 -2.20 -11.93
CA LYS A 288 18.31 -3.05 -10.86
C LYS A 288 17.23 -3.67 -9.95
N GLU A 289 15.96 -3.29 -10.11
CA GLU A 289 14.87 -3.76 -9.24
C GLU A 289 14.36 -5.14 -9.68
N GLU A 290 14.18 -6.02 -8.70
CA GLU A 290 13.77 -7.40 -8.91
C GLU A 290 12.47 -7.74 -8.20
N ASP A 291 12.05 -6.93 -7.23
CA ASP A 291 10.91 -7.24 -6.38
C ASP A 291 9.57 -7.07 -7.12
N ARG A 292 8.73 -8.10 -7.04
CA ARG A 292 7.44 -8.15 -7.73
C ARG A 292 6.47 -7.08 -7.23
N LEU A 293 6.48 -6.77 -5.93
CA LEU A 293 5.59 -5.77 -5.34
C LEU A 293 5.89 -4.39 -5.92
N VAL A 294 7.17 -4.05 -6.04
CA VAL A 294 7.61 -2.77 -6.61
C VAL A 294 7.20 -2.67 -8.07
N TRP A 295 7.45 -3.70 -8.88
CA TRP A 295 7.01 -3.72 -10.27
C TRP A 295 5.48 -3.65 -10.42
N HIS A 296 4.73 -4.27 -9.50
CA HIS A 296 3.27 -4.16 -9.48
C HIS A 296 2.81 -2.70 -9.36
N THR A 297 3.40 -1.91 -8.44
CA THR A 297 3.02 -0.50 -8.26
C THR A 297 3.34 0.34 -9.49
N VAL A 298 4.53 0.14 -10.08
CA VAL A 298 4.94 0.84 -11.31
C VAL A 298 3.98 0.55 -12.45
N SER A 299 3.64 -0.73 -12.67
CA SER A 299 2.69 -1.13 -13.72
C SER A 299 1.30 -0.54 -13.51
N ARG A 300 0.82 -0.44 -12.26
CA ARG A 300 -0.47 0.19 -11.95
C ARG A 300 -0.43 1.69 -12.23
N LYS A 301 0.59 2.41 -11.73
CA LYS A 301 0.71 3.86 -11.95
C LYS A 301 0.86 4.22 -13.43
N PHE A 302 1.57 3.41 -14.22
CA PHE A 302 1.61 3.59 -15.67
C PHE A 302 0.27 3.33 -16.34
N LYS A 303 -0.49 2.33 -15.87
CA LYS A 303 -1.86 2.11 -16.34
C LYS A 303 -2.76 3.31 -16.02
N ASP A 304 -2.63 3.88 -14.82
CA ASP A 304 -3.40 5.05 -14.41
C ASP A 304 -3.09 6.26 -15.32
N ILE A 305 -1.82 6.49 -15.66
CA ILE A 305 -1.42 7.53 -16.65
C ILE A 305 -2.04 7.25 -18.02
N VAL A 306 -1.92 6.03 -18.53
CA VAL A 306 -2.48 5.68 -19.85
C VAL A 306 -4.01 5.88 -19.86
N GLN A 307 -4.69 5.50 -18.77
CA GLN A 307 -6.13 5.70 -18.63
C GLN A 307 -6.51 7.17 -18.54
N PHE A 308 -5.70 7.99 -17.87
CA PHE A 308 -5.91 9.44 -17.78
C PHE A 308 -5.88 10.10 -19.16
N TYR A 309 -4.87 9.81 -19.98
CA TYR A 309 -4.75 10.36 -21.35
C TYR A 309 -5.80 9.79 -22.31
N GLY A 310 -6.41 8.63 -22.03
CA GLY A 310 -7.49 8.07 -22.84
C GLY A 310 -7.12 7.91 -24.32
N ASN A 311 -7.71 8.74 -25.19
CA ASN A 311 -7.47 8.77 -26.64
C ASN A 311 -6.73 10.03 -27.11
N GLU A 312 -6.12 10.80 -26.20
CA GLU A 312 -5.36 12.00 -26.55
C GLU A 312 -4.09 11.67 -27.36
N LEU A 313 -3.72 12.56 -28.28
CA LEU A 313 -2.56 12.38 -29.17
C LEU A 313 -1.24 12.23 -28.41
N ASP A 314 -1.12 12.86 -27.24
CA ASP A 314 0.06 12.77 -26.37
C ASP A 314 0.35 11.33 -25.91
N LEU A 315 -0.68 10.48 -25.88
CA LEU A 315 -0.52 9.06 -25.55
C LEU A 315 0.42 8.35 -26.54
N GLU A 316 0.44 8.75 -27.81
CA GLU A 316 1.33 8.17 -28.83
C GLU A 316 2.82 8.44 -28.52
N VAL A 317 3.12 9.53 -27.79
CA VAL A 317 4.47 9.89 -27.36
C VAL A 317 4.83 9.20 -26.04
N ILE A 318 3.88 9.14 -25.10
CA ILE A 318 4.10 8.63 -23.74
C ILE A 318 4.20 7.10 -23.72
N LYS A 319 3.31 6.43 -24.46
CA LYS A 319 3.16 4.96 -24.43
C LYS A 319 4.45 4.21 -24.80
N PRO A 320 5.22 4.57 -25.85
CA PRO A 320 6.49 3.91 -26.15
C PRO A 320 7.52 4.05 -25.01
N ARG A 321 7.55 5.19 -24.32
CA ARG A 321 8.50 5.45 -23.22
C ARG A 321 8.18 4.59 -22.00
N LEU A 322 6.92 4.55 -21.57
CA LEU A 322 6.48 3.70 -20.45
C LEU A 322 6.72 2.22 -20.75
N ARG A 323 6.43 1.80 -21.99
CA ARG A 323 6.67 0.44 -22.45
C ARG A 323 8.15 0.07 -22.42
N LYS A 324 9.06 0.96 -22.83
CA LYS A 324 10.51 0.70 -22.80
C LYS A 324 10.99 0.35 -21.39
N ILE A 325 10.45 1.00 -20.36
CA ILE A 325 10.76 0.73 -18.95
C ILE A 325 10.28 -0.66 -18.54
N LEU A 326 9.06 -1.05 -18.93
CA LEU A 326 8.47 -2.35 -18.59
C LEU A 326 9.08 -3.53 -19.36
N LEU A 327 9.47 -3.33 -20.62
CA LEU A 327 9.99 -4.39 -21.49
C LEU A 327 11.26 -5.04 -20.93
N GLY A 328 12.18 -4.24 -20.37
CA GLY A 328 13.42 -4.79 -19.79
C GLY A 328 13.16 -5.78 -18.65
N ARG A 329 12.09 -5.59 -17.87
CA ARG A 329 11.68 -6.54 -16.84
C ARG A 329 10.95 -7.75 -17.43
N TYR A 330 10.08 -7.51 -18.41
CA TYR A 330 9.33 -8.57 -19.08
C TYR A 330 10.28 -9.61 -19.70
N GLU A 331 11.28 -9.16 -20.48
CA GLU A 331 12.23 -10.06 -21.14
C GLU A 331 13.04 -10.90 -20.16
N LYS A 332 13.52 -10.29 -19.06
CA LYS A 332 14.25 -11.02 -17.99
C LYS A 332 13.36 -12.09 -17.35
N THR A 333 12.12 -11.72 -17.01
CA THR A 333 11.15 -12.62 -16.36
C THR A 333 10.73 -13.76 -17.29
N TYR A 334 10.53 -13.45 -18.57
CA TYR A 334 10.15 -14.41 -19.59
C TYR A 334 11.25 -15.44 -19.86
N LYS A 335 12.52 -15.00 -19.95
CA LYS A 335 13.67 -15.89 -20.16
C LYS A 335 13.95 -16.82 -18.98
N SER A 336 13.58 -16.42 -17.75
CA SER A 336 13.75 -17.24 -16.55
C SER A 336 12.61 -18.25 -16.30
N MET A 337 11.57 -18.29 -17.15
CA MET A 337 10.46 -19.23 -16.99
C MET A 337 10.77 -20.58 -17.64
N ASP A 338 10.87 -21.63 -16.82
CA ASP A 338 10.89 -23.02 -17.29
C ASP A 338 9.47 -23.46 -17.70
N PRO A 339 9.21 -23.80 -18.98
CA PRO A 339 7.91 -24.23 -19.47
C PRO A 339 7.36 -25.49 -18.79
N ALA A 340 8.20 -26.31 -18.14
CA ALA A 340 7.83 -27.66 -17.70
C ALA A 340 7.41 -27.78 -16.21
N SER A 341 7.63 -26.75 -15.38
CA SER A 341 7.38 -26.88 -13.92
C SER A 341 5.93 -26.52 -13.51
N SER A 342 5.34 -27.28 -12.60
CA SER A 342 3.99 -27.02 -12.05
C SER A 342 3.93 -25.72 -11.23
N ALA A 343 5.04 -25.28 -10.64
CA ALA A 343 5.20 -23.97 -10.01
C ALA A 343 5.11 -22.81 -11.03
N THR A 344 5.45 -23.09 -12.29
CA THR A 344 5.35 -22.12 -13.40
C THR A 344 3.88 -21.79 -13.72
N LYS A 345 2.90 -22.67 -13.47
CA LYS A 345 1.46 -22.38 -13.71
C LYS A 345 0.87 -21.31 -12.77
N ASN A 346 1.41 -21.19 -11.55
CA ASN A 346 0.97 -20.17 -10.59
C ASN A 346 1.77 -18.87 -10.67
N MET A 347 3.04 -18.94 -11.08
CA MET A 347 3.85 -17.77 -11.41
C MET A 347 3.39 -17.12 -12.71
N SER A 348 3.08 -17.90 -13.74
CA SER A 348 2.48 -17.40 -14.99
C SER A 348 1.20 -16.64 -14.70
N ARG A 349 0.24 -17.16 -13.92
CA ARG A 349 -0.99 -16.41 -13.55
C ARG A 349 -0.77 -15.01 -12.94
N LYS A 350 0.38 -14.73 -12.29
CA LYS A 350 0.56 -13.52 -11.45
C LYS A 350 1.57 -12.51 -11.94
N SER A 351 2.67 -12.92 -12.59
CA SER A 351 3.53 -11.98 -13.34
C SER A 351 2.84 -11.48 -14.61
N ILE A 352 1.91 -12.28 -15.15
CA ILE A 352 1.11 -11.93 -16.32
C ILE A 352 0.05 -10.87 -16.00
N ASN A 353 -0.36 -10.64 -14.75
CA ASN A 353 -1.26 -9.51 -14.45
C ASN A 353 -0.54 -8.13 -14.49
N MET A 354 0.79 -8.11 -14.68
CA MET A 354 1.52 -6.91 -15.10
C MET A 354 1.41 -6.65 -16.61
N SER A 355 0.81 -7.56 -17.37
CA SER A 355 0.80 -7.51 -18.83
C SER A 355 -0.36 -6.79 -19.47
N GLY A 356 -1.40 -6.40 -18.72
CA GLY A 356 -2.37 -5.41 -19.21
C GLY A 356 -1.70 -4.09 -19.64
N THR A 357 -0.49 -3.82 -19.14
CA THR A 357 0.35 -2.69 -19.53
C THR A 357 1.46 -3.06 -20.54
N VAL A 358 1.80 -4.35 -20.68
CA VAL A 358 2.78 -4.89 -21.67
C VAL A 358 2.09 -5.33 -22.98
N GLU A 359 0.75 -5.23 -23.04
CA GLU A 359 -0.18 -5.49 -24.15
C GLU A 359 0.20 -4.93 -25.53
N TYR A 360 1.27 -4.16 -25.63
CA TYR A 360 1.62 -3.41 -26.83
C TYR A 360 2.86 -3.97 -27.55
N SER A 361 3.57 -4.90 -26.90
CA SER A 361 4.47 -5.93 -27.44
C SER A 361 4.14 -6.68 -28.74
N THR A 362 4.41 -6.26 -29.97
CA THR A 362 4.21 -7.16 -31.15
C THR A 362 4.89 -8.52 -31.00
N LYS A 363 6.11 -8.54 -30.44
CA LYS A 363 6.85 -9.77 -30.10
C LYS A 363 6.26 -10.53 -28.91
N ALA A 364 5.86 -9.85 -27.84
CA ALA A 364 5.19 -10.51 -26.71
C ALA A 364 3.81 -11.09 -27.11
N LEU A 365 3.11 -10.44 -28.04
CA LEU A 365 1.82 -10.89 -28.58
C LEU A 365 1.99 -12.13 -29.48
N SER A 366 3.04 -12.18 -30.32
CA SER A 366 3.31 -13.37 -31.13
C SER A 366 3.69 -14.58 -30.26
N GLU A 367 4.58 -14.38 -29.27
CA GLU A 367 5.03 -15.44 -28.36
C GLU A 367 3.89 -15.96 -27.45
N ARG A 368 2.93 -15.11 -27.04
CA ARG A 368 1.73 -15.53 -26.30
C ARG A 368 0.72 -16.29 -27.15
N SER A 369 0.51 -15.84 -28.39
CA SER A 369 -0.37 -16.52 -29.35
C SER A 369 0.09 -17.97 -29.58
N GLU A 370 1.39 -18.22 -29.63
CA GLU A 370 1.96 -19.58 -29.72
C GLU A 370 1.69 -20.41 -28.46
N ARG A 371 1.84 -19.86 -27.25
CA ARG A 371 1.54 -20.59 -25.99
C ARG A 371 0.06 -20.94 -25.84
N PHE A 372 -0.86 -20.07 -26.27
CA PHE A 372 -2.28 -20.40 -26.28
C PHE A 372 -2.56 -21.63 -27.13
N LYS A 373 -1.96 -21.72 -28.33
CA LYS A 373 -2.11 -22.88 -29.23
C LYS A 373 -1.68 -24.19 -28.55
N ILE A 374 -0.64 -24.13 -27.71
CA ILE A 374 -0.11 -25.28 -26.96
C ILE A 374 -1.00 -25.61 -25.74
N SER A 375 -1.53 -24.61 -25.01
CA SER A 375 -2.36 -24.85 -23.82
C SER A 375 -3.77 -25.35 -24.18
N ALA A 376 -4.36 -24.83 -25.25
CA ALA A 376 -5.70 -25.20 -25.71
C ALA A 376 -5.75 -26.63 -26.28
N SER A 377 -4.62 -27.21 -26.67
CA SER A 377 -4.52 -28.61 -27.08
C SER A 377 -4.28 -29.58 -25.91
N THR A 378 -3.98 -29.08 -24.70
CA THR A 378 -3.51 -29.90 -23.57
C THR A 378 -4.22 -29.66 -22.24
N SER A 379 -5.09 -28.65 -22.10
CA SER A 379 -5.74 -28.32 -20.82
C SER A 379 -6.97 -27.41 -20.97
N ASN A 380 -8.00 -27.61 -20.12
CA ASN A 380 -9.15 -26.70 -19.97
C ASN A 380 -8.84 -25.41 -19.17
N ASP A 381 -7.61 -25.23 -18.66
CA ASP A 381 -7.21 -24.08 -17.85
C ASP A 381 -6.38 -23.07 -18.67
N ILE A 382 -7.07 -22.19 -19.40
CA ILE A 382 -6.44 -21.09 -20.13
C ILE A 382 -6.38 -19.84 -19.22
N PRO A 383 -5.22 -19.19 -19.02
CA PRO A 383 -5.14 -17.93 -18.30
C PRO A 383 -5.99 -16.83 -18.93
N ALA A 384 -6.71 -16.05 -18.12
CA ALA A 384 -7.66 -15.03 -18.58
C ALA A 384 -7.06 -14.03 -19.60
N ILE A 385 -5.77 -13.70 -19.50
CA ILE A 385 -5.14 -12.77 -20.43
C ILE A 385 -4.96 -13.35 -21.82
N ASP A 386 -4.57 -14.63 -21.92
CA ASP A 386 -4.30 -15.29 -23.20
C ASP A 386 -5.64 -15.45 -23.96
N TYR A 387 -6.72 -15.59 -23.19
CA TYR A 387 -8.10 -15.53 -23.66
C TYR A 387 -8.51 -14.12 -24.16
N TRP A 388 -8.25 -13.06 -23.40
CA TRP A 388 -8.55 -11.67 -23.81
C TRP A 388 -7.76 -11.22 -25.05
N GLU A 389 -6.50 -11.63 -25.18
CA GLU A 389 -5.66 -11.30 -26.33
C GLU A 389 -6.15 -11.96 -27.61
N LYS A 390 -6.52 -13.25 -27.58
CA LYS A 390 -7.13 -13.91 -28.76
C LYS A 390 -8.45 -13.31 -29.17
N ARG A 391 -9.27 -12.86 -28.20
CA ARG A 391 -10.53 -12.13 -28.45
C ARG A 391 -10.30 -10.87 -29.29
N ARG A 392 -9.15 -10.21 -29.14
CA ARG A 392 -8.77 -8.98 -29.84
C ARG A 392 -8.21 -9.22 -31.25
N VAL A 393 -7.51 -10.34 -31.49
CA VAL A 393 -6.88 -10.67 -32.79
C VAL A 393 -7.85 -11.42 -33.75
N GLY A 394 -9.08 -11.71 -33.31
CA GLY A 394 -10.23 -11.87 -34.21
C GLY A 394 -10.46 -13.25 -34.86
N THR A 395 -9.73 -14.30 -34.50
CA THR A 395 -9.79 -15.58 -35.25
C THR A 395 -10.50 -16.76 -34.57
N ASP A 396 -10.99 -16.64 -33.32
CA ASP A 396 -11.51 -17.80 -32.55
C ASP A 396 -12.82 -17.55 -31.78
N TRP A 397 -13.63 -16.57 -32.21
CA TRP A 397 -14.89 -16.20 -31.54
C TRP A 397 -15.87 -17.37 -31.35
N ALA A 398 -15.95 -18.28 -32.32
CA ALA A 398 -16.83 -19.44 -32.28
C ALA A 398 -16.43 -20.45 -31.19
N ARG A 399 -15.12 -20.72 -31.03
CA ARG A 399 -14.61 -21.62 -29.97
C ARG A 399 -14.75 -21.02 -28.59
N ILE A 400 -14.60 -19.71 -28.47
CA ILE A 400 -14.71 -19.00 -27.19
C ILE A 400 -16.16 -19.03 -26.65
N ARG A 401 -17.17 -18.86 -27.51
CA ARG A 401 -18.59 -18.96 -27.08
C ARG A 401 -18.96 -20.36 -26.58
N LEU A 402 -18.38 -21.42 -27.15
CA LEU A 402 -18.65 -22.80 -26.74
C LEU A 402 -18.16 -23.14 -25.32
N LEU A 403 -17.22 -22.36 -24.77
CA LEU A 403 -16.73 -22.53 -23.40
C LEU A 403 -17.63 -21.87 -22.34
N PHE A 404 -18.58 -21.04 -22.75
CA PHE A 404 -19.56 -20.37 -21.87
C PHE A 404 -20.97 -20.58 -22.44
N PRO A 405 -21.51 -21.81 -22.37
CA PRO A 405 -22.92 -22.04 -22.69
C PRO A 405 -23.80 -21.19 -21.75
N LEU A 406 -24.88 -20.64 -22.30
CA LEU A 406 -25.87 -19.84 -21.57
C LEU A 406 -26.49 -20.62 -20.41
#